data_AF-A0A0B6ZG72-F1
#
_entry.id   AF-A0A0B6ZG72-F1
#
_cell.length_a   1.000
_cell.length_b   1.000
_cell.length_c   1.000
_cell.angle_alpha   90.00
_cell.angle_beta   90.00
_cell.angle_gamma   90.00
#
_symmetry.space_group_name_H-M   'P 1'
#
loop_
_entity.id
_entity.type
_entity.pdbx_description
1 polymer ?
#
loop_
_entity_poly.entity_id
_entity_poly.type
_entity_poly.pdbx_seq_one_letter_code
_entity_poly.pdbx_strand_id
1 'polypeptide(L)'
;GFYYTGFSDKVKCYACGIGLNDWSPEADPATQHAKASPQCVFLLQTKGKKFIESAQNVQLTVEADEETTTSNLPDPESNAASTTTPSHSALSPSSTANMSPTSVSSNLASGSLVLDLEAVKAAMACQ
;
A
#
# COMPACT_ATOMS: atom_id res chain seq x y z
N GLY A 1 -1.33 5.86 -1.34
CA GLY A 1 -1.47 5.48 0.08
C GLY A 1 -2.31 6.47 0.85
N PHE A 2 -2.00 7.76 0.75
CA PHE A 2 -2.74 8.84 1.38
C PHE A 2 -3.57 9.66 0.39
N TYR A 3 -4.61 10.32 0.89
CA TYR A 3 -5.36 11.38 0.21
C TYR A 3 -5.43 12.62 1.12
N TYR A 4 -5.40 13.81 0.52
CA TYR A 4 -5.53 15.07 1.25
C TYR A 4 -6.96 15.28 1.74
N THR A 5 -7.11 15.75 2.98
CA THR A 5 -8.42 15.95 3.60
C THR A 5 -9.07 17.29 3.27
N GLY A 6 -8.37 18.19 2.58
CA GLY A 6 -8.86 19.54 2.27
C GLY A 6 -8.53 20.58 3.34
N PHE A 7 -7.81 20.20 4.40
CA PHE A 7 -7.43 21.11 5.48
C PHE A 7 -5.96 20.97 5.90
N SER A 8 -5.21 22.08 5.88
CA SER A 8 -3.79 22.17 6.27
C SER A 8 -2.92 21.16 5.49
N ASP A 9 -2.13 20.36 6.20
CA ASP A 9 -1.29 19.28 5.74
C ASP A 9 -1.87 17.90 6.13
N LYS A 10 -3.14 17.88 6.56
CA LYS A 10 -3.79 16.67 7.05
C LYS A 10 -4.10 15.73 5.90
N VAL A 11 -3.60 14.52 5.99
CA VAL A 11 -3.84 13.44 5.02
C VAL A 11 -4.45 12.22 5.71
N LYS A 12 -5.15 11.37 4.96
CA LYS A 12 -5.72 10.11 5.44
C LYS A 12 -5.37 8.95 4.53
N CYS A 13 -5.07 7.79 5.13
CA CYS A 13 -4.86 6.59 4.34
C CYS A 13 -6.20 6.07 3.81
N TYR A 14 -6.27 5.71 2.53
CA TYR A 14 -7.49 5.15 1.96
C TYR A 14 -7.79 3.73 2.46
N ALA A 15 -6.76 2.98 2.88
CA ALA A 15 -6.88 1.58 3.24
C ALA A 15 -7.14 1.36 4.73
N CYS A 16 -6.35 1.97 5.61
CA CYS A 16 -6.52 1.81 7.06
C CYS A 16 -7.17 3.02 7.76
N GLY A 17 -7.41 4.12 7.04
CA GLY A 17 -8.06 5.31 7.60
C GLY A 17 -7.20 6.16 8.52
N ILE A 18 -5.93 5.79 8.80
CA ILE A 18 -5.06 6.58 9.67
C ILE A 18 -4.89 8.00 9.13
N GLY A 19 -5.09 8.99 9.99
CA GLY A 19 -4.86 10.40 9.70
C GLY A 19 -3.48 10.83 10.19
N LEU A 20 -2.73 11.55 9.36
CA LEU A 20 -1.42 12.11 9.70
C LEU A 20 -1.39 13.59 9.33
N ASN A 21 -0.65 14.36 10.12
CA ASN A 21 -0.53 15.81 10.05
C ASN A 21 0.76 16.26 10.75
N ASP A 22 1.00 17.57 10.74
CA ASP A 22 2.20 18.22 11.27
C ASP A 22 3.48 17.64 10.63
N TRP A 23 3.46 17.55 9.30
CA TRP A 23 4.51 16.92 8.51
C TRP A 23 5.79 17.76 8.49
N SER A 24 6.92 17.11 8.76
CA SER A 24 8.25 17.65 8.48
C SER A 24 8.61 17.43 7.01
N PRO A 25 9.29 18.38 6.34
CA PRO A 25 9.75 18.21 4.95
C PRO A 25 10.69 17.01 4.77
N GLU A 26 11.42 16.63 5.83
CA GLU A 26 12.34 15.49 5.82
C GLU A 26 11.65 14.15 6.11
N ALA A 27 10.35 14.16 6.46
CA ALA A 27 9.65 12.95 6.87
C ALA A 27 9.17 12.12 5.66
N ASP A 28 9.65 10.87 5.57
CA ASP A 28 9.15 9.94 4.56
C ASP A 28 7.71 9.47 4.88
N PRO A 29 6.75 9.61 3.94
CA PRO A 29 5.36 9.22 4.16
C PRO A 29 5.17 7.74 4.49
N ALA A 30 5.94 6.84 3.88
CA ALA A 30 5.79 5.41 4.14
C ALA A 30 6.29 5.03 5.55
N THR A 31 7.36 5.68 6.01
CA THR A 31 7.95 5.49 7.34
C THR A 31 7.00 6.01 8.41
N GLN A 32 6.45 7.22 8.23
CA GLN A 32 5.43 7.77 9.14
C GLN A 32 4.18 6.88 9.16
N HIS A 33 3.76 6.34 8.00
CA HIS A 33 2.66 5.39 7.91
C HIS A 33 2.96 4.09 8.66
N ALA A 34 4.15 3.52 8.51
CA ALA A 34 4.55 2.29 9.20
C ALA A 34 4.57 2.46 10.72
N LYS A 35 5.07 3.60 11.19
CA LYS A 35 5.08 3.96 12.62
C LYS A 35 3.66 4.10 13.18
N ALA A 36 2.76 4.75 12.45
CA ALA A 36 1.40 5.03 12.92
C ALA A 36 0.41 3.87 12.74
N SER A 37 0.58 3.03 11.71
CA SER A 37 -0.34 1.93 11.40
C SER A 37 0.42 0.74 10.76
N PRO A 38 1.18 -0.03 11.56
CA PRO A 38 2.01 -1.13 11.06
C PRO A 38 1.19 -2.30 10.48
N GLN A 39 -0.11 -2.37 10.79
CA GLN A 39 -1.02 -3.39 10.29
C GLN A 39 -1.81 -2.95 9.04
N CYS A 40 -1.46 -1.81 8.45
CA CYS A 40 -2.13 -1.33 7.24
C CYS A 40 -1.92 -2.32 6.08
N VAL A 41 -3.01 -2.89 5.56
CA VAL A 41 -2.99 -3.89 4.48
C VAL A 41 -2.30 -3.33 3.24
N PHE A 42 -2.58 -2.08 2.86
CA PHE A 42 -1.91 -1.44 1.73
C PHE A 42 -0.40 -1.34 1.95
N LEU A 43 0.04 -0.97 3.16
CA LEU A 43 1.45 -0.81 3.44
C LEU A 43 2.16 -2.16 3.50
N LEU A 44 1.53 -3.17 4.09
CA LEU A 44 2.00 -4.55 4.10
C LEU A 44 2.17 -5.10 2.67
N GLN A 45 1.21 -4.83 1.78
CA GLN A 45 1.25 -5.29 0.39
C GLN A 45 2.28 -4.55 -0.46
N THR A 46 2.48 -3.25 -0.23
CA THR A 46 3.32 -2.41 -1.10
C THR A 46 4.77 -2.25 -0.62
N LYS A 47 5.01 -2.35 0.69
CA LYS A 47 6.35 -2.20 1.29
C LYS A 47 6.86 -3.48 1.96
N GLY A 48 5.97 -4.38 2.39
CA GLY A 48 6.32 -5.63 3.05
C GLY A 48 6.59 -5.48 4.56
N LYS A 49 6.53 -6.62 5.26
CA LYS A 49 6.70 -6.68 6.73
C LYS A 49 8.06 -6.19 7.21
N LYS A 50 9.15 -6.56 6.51
CA LYS A 50 10.52 -6.17 6.89
C LYS A 50 10.70 -4.65 6.96
N PHE A 51 10.10 -3.91 6.02
CA PHE A 51 10.11 -2.44 6.04
C PHE A 51 9.37 -1.88 7.25
N ILE A 52 8.22 -2.46 7.58
CA ILE A 52 7.39 -1.98 8.70
C ILE A 52 8.12 -2.21 10.02
N GLU A 53 8.69 -3.41 10.21
CA GLU A 53 9.49 -3.76 11.39
C GLU A 53 10.70 -2.83 11.54
N SER A 54 11.44 -2.57 10.44
CA SER A 54 12.59 -1.67 10.50
C SER A 54 12.19 -0.22 10.80
N ALA A 55 11.08 0.25 10.25
CA ALA A 55 10.56 1.60 10.51
C ALA A 55 10.12 1.80 11.99
N GLN A 56 9.71 0.73 12.66
CA GLN A 56 9.36 0.75 14.09
C GLN A 56 10.59 0.72 15.00
N ASN A 57 11.68 0.09 14.57
CA ASN A 57 12.90 -0.09 15.36
C ASN A 57 13.86 1.11 15.32
N VAL A 58 13.50 2.24 14.68
CA VAL A 58 14.34 3.46 14.66
C VAL A 58 14.21 4.26 15.97
N GLN A 59 14.35 3.57 17.08
CA GLN A 59 14.61 4.12 18.41
C GLN A 59 15.50 3.07 19.09
N LEU A 60 16.74 3.45 19.46
CA LEU A 60 17.79 2.61 20.05
C LEU A 60 18.77 1.95 19.05
N THR A 61 19.64 2.75 18.44
CA THR A 61 20.97 2.26 18.01
C THR A 61 22.03 2.92 18.88
N VAL A 62 22.34 2.28 20.02
CA VAL A 62 23.71 2.31 20.55
C VAL A 62 24.45 1.14 19.91
N GLU A 63 25.62 1.44 19.37
CA GLU A 63 26.43 0.60 18.49
C GLU A 63 27.07 -0.57 19.27
N ALA A 64 26.82 -1.79 18.80
CA ALA A 64 27.53 -3.04 19.11
C ALA A 64 26.91 -4.10 18.19
N ASP A 65 27.59 -4.87 17.33
CA ASP A 65 28.99 -5.04 16.98
C ASP A 65 29.01 -5.87 15.67
N GLU A 66 30.13 -5.75 14.96
CA GLU A 66 30.78 -6.70 14.04
C GLU A 66 29.99 -7.55 13.01
N GLU A 67 30.42 -7.30 11.76
CA GLU A 67 30.51 -8.21 10.64
C GLU A 67 30.84 -9.67 11.01
N THR A 68 30.11 -10.65 10.46
CA THR A 68 30.68 -11.92 9.95
C THR A 68 29.73 -12.57 8.94
N THR A 69 29.93 -12.22 7.67
CA THR A 69 30.28 -13.09 6.55
C THR A 69 29.85 -14.58 6.56
N THR A 70 29.29 -14.99 5.40
CA THR A 70 29.33 -16.34 4.76
C THR A 70 28.25 -17.34 5.19
N SER A 71 27.65 -18.19 4.35
CA SER A 71 27.56 -18.34 2.89
C SER A 71 26.62 -19.55 2.58
N ASN A 72 26.08 -19.57 1.37
CA ASN A 72 25.65 -20.73 0.57
C ASN A 72 24.37 -21.52 0.93
N LEU A 73 23.48 -21.54 -0.07
CA LEU A 73 22.57 -22.66 -0.39
C LEU A 73 23.38 -23.91 -0.82
N PRO A 74 22.77 -25.11 -0.73
CA PRO A 74 22.36 -25.75 -1.97
C PRO A 74 20.97 -26.39 -1.92
N ASP A 75 20.23 -26.21 -3.03
CA ASP A 75 19.16 -27.11 -3.46
C ASP A 75 19.64 -28.57 -3.55
N PRO A 76 18.72 -29.52 -3.39
CA PRO A 76 18.70 -30.60 -4.36
C PRO A 76 17.34 -30.79 -5.03
N GLU A 77 17.45 -30.85 -6.35
CA GLU A 77 16.50 -31.16 -7.40
C GLU A 77 15.92 -32.60 -7.30
N SER A 78 14.87 -32.83 -8.11
CA SER A 78 14.34 -34.11 -8.64
C SER A 78 13.13 -34.69 -7.88
N ASN A 79 12.02 -35.14 -8.49
CA ASN A 79 11.80 -35.62 -9.85
C ASN A 79 10.30 -35.68 -10.25
N ALA A 80 10.11 -35.72 -11.57
CA ALA A 80 9.14 -36.53 -12.34
C ALA A 80 7.62 -36.21 -12.40
N ALA A 81 7.23 -35.97 -13.66
CA ALA A 81 6.10 -36.57 -14.40
C ALA A 81 4.70 -35.95 -14.30
N SER A 82 4.39 -35.23 -15.39
CA SER A 82 3.10 -35.02 -16.06
C SER A 82 1.96 -35.98 -15.71
N THR A 83 0.77 -35.45 -15.44
CA THR A 83 -0.48 -35.98 -16.03
C THR A 83 -1.56 -34.89 -16.04
N THR A 84 -2.09 -34.68 -17.23
CA THR A 84 -3.27 -33.94 -17.65
C THR A 84 -4.51 -34.20 -16.79
N THR A 85 -5.31 -33.16 -16.49
CA THR A 85 -6.79 -33.17 -16.62
C THR A 85 -7.40 -31.82 -16.23
N PRO A 86 -8.27 -31.23 -17.08
CA PRO A 86 -9.11 -30.10 -16.70
C PRO A 86 -10.41 -30.62 -16.08
N SER A 87 -10.82 -30.05 -14.96
CA SER A 87 -12.19 -30.23 -14.44
C SER A 87 -12.73 -28.87 -14.00
N HIS A 88 -13.54 -28.30 -14.89
CA HIS A 88 -14.48 -27.24 -14.60
C HIS A 88 -15.76 -27.89 -14.05
N SER A 89 -16.20 -27.46 -12.87
CA SER A 89 -17.55 -27.66 -12.36
C SER A 89 -17.82 -26.48 -11.42
N ALA A 90 -18.41 -25.41 -11.96
CA ALA A 90 -19.86 -25.17 -11.96
C ALA A 90 -20.40 -24.92 -10.53
N LEU A 91 -20.40 -23.64 -10.12
CA LEU A 91 -21.18 -23.15 -8.98
C LEU A 91 -22.41 -22.44 -9.53
N SER A 92 -23.59 -22.96 -9.17
CA SER A 92 -24.89 -22.35 -9.45
C SER A 92 -25.08 -21.02 -8.69
N PRO A 93 -25.78 -20.03 -9.27
CA PRO A 93 -26.21 -18.83 -8.55
C PRO A 93 -27.70 -18.90 -8.16
N SER A 94 -28.04 -18.43 -6.97
CA SER A 94 -29.39 -18.15 -6.44
C SER A 94 -29.19 -17.28 -5.18
N SER A 95 -29.83 -16.14 -4.90
CA SER A 95 -30.96 -15.43 -5.50
C SER A 95 -30.96 -13.98 -5.01
N THR A 96 -31.42 -13.08 -5.89
CA THR A 96 -32.29 -11.91 -5.65
C THR A 96 -31.98 -10.92 -4.52
N ALA A 97 -31.54 -9.71 -4.92
CA ALA A 97 -32.15 -8.47 -4.43
C ALA A 97 -32.23 -7.45 -5.58
N ASN A 98 -33.48 -7.23 -5.97
CA ASN A 98 -33.98 -6.25 -6.92
C ASN A 98 -33.84 -4.83 -6.34
N MET A 99 -33.23 -3.92 -7.08
CA MET A 99 -33.45 -2.47 -6.94
C MET A 99 -33.40 -1.86 -8.34
N SER A 100 -34.52 -1.27 -8.76
CA SER A 100 -34.72 -0.66 -10.06
C SER A 100 -33.85 0.60 -10.25
N PRO A 101 -33.35 0.90 -11.45
CA PRO A 101 -32.64 2.14 -11.71
C PRO A 101 -33.62 3.26 -12.09
N THR A 102 -33.66 4.33 -11.30
CA THR A 102 -34.20 5.62 -11.75
C THR A 102 -33.14 6.30 -12.61
N SER A 103 -33.51 6.57 -13.86
CA SER A 103 -32.73 7.32 -14.84
C SER A 103 -32.40 8.71 -14.32
N VAL A 104 -31.12 9.07 -14.28
CA VAL A 104 -30.69 10.47 -14.34
C VAL A 104 -29.65 10.61 -15.45
N SER A 105 -29.98 11.48 -16.39
CA SER A 105 -29.21 11.76 -17.60
C SER A 105 -27.89 12.46 -17.27
N SER A 106 -26.84 11.93 -17.88
CA SER A 106 -25.75 12.64 -18.57
C SER A 106 -25.28 13.98 -17.99
N ASN A 107 -24.02 14.02 -17.54
CA ASN A 107 -23.09 15.02 -18.06
C ASN A 107 -21.67 14.44 -18.11
N LEU A 108 -21.22 14.25 -19.35
CA LEU A 108 -19.86 13.91 -19.72
C LEU A 108 -19.01 15.18 -19.60
N ALA A 109 -18.22 15.27 -18.54
CA ALA A 109 -17.06 16.16 -18.51
C ALA A 109 -15.82 15.28 -18.59
N SER A 110 -15.29 15.13 -19.81
CA SER A 110 -13.98 14.57 -20.09
C SER A 110 -12.92 15.52 -19.51
N GLY A 111 -12.68 15.40 -18.21
CA GLY A 111 -11.55 16.02 -17.52
C GLY A 111 -10.44 14.99 -17.42
N SER A 112 -9.49 15.04 -18.35
CA SER A 112 -8.24 14.30 -18.26
C SER A 112 -7.47 14.78 -17.02
N LEU A 113 -7.68 14.14 -15.88
CA LEU A 113 -6.86 14.33 -14.69
C LEU A 113 -5.56 13.58 -14.89
N VAL A 114 -4.66 14.19 -15.66
CA VAL A 114 -3.24 13.91 -15.49
C VAL A 114 -2.91 14.29 -14.05
N LEU A 115 -2.64 13.30 -13.21
CA LEU A 115 -2.13 13.54 -11.86
C LEU A 115 -0.75 14.16 -12.05
N ASP A 116 -0.73 15.49 -11.97
CA ASP A 116 0.47 16.29 -12.07
C ASP A 116 1.39 15.95 -10.89
N LEU A 117 2.40 15.14 -11.18
CA LEU A 117 3.42 14.69 -10.23
C LEU A 117 4.21 15.89 -9.64
N GLU A 118 4.11 17.08 -10.24
CA GLU A 118 4.71 18.30 -9.73
C GLU A 118 3.85 18.98 -8.65
N ALA A 119 2.52 18.83 -8.68
CA ALA A 119 1.64 19.40 -7.65
C ALA A 119 1.87 18.77 -6.25
N VAL A 120 2.24 17.49 -6.20
CA VAL A 120 2.55 16.79 -4.94
C VAL A 120 3.92 17.22 -4.39
N LYS A 121 4.85 17.63 -5.26
CA LYS A 121 6.14 18.21 -4.86
C LYS A 121 6.01 19.69 -4.46
N ALA A 122 5.10 20.44 -5.10
CA ALA A 122 4.87 21.85 -4.78
C ALA A 122 4.28 22.08 -3.39
N ALA A 123 3.47 21.14 -2.88
CA ALA A 123 2.95 21.22 -1.50
C ALA A 123 4.03 21.02 -0.41
N MET A 124 5.24 20.61 -0.77
CA MET A 124 6.38 20.42 0.14
C MET A 124 7.45 21.53 0.04
N ALA A 125 7.30 22.52 -0.85
CA ALA A 125 8.35 23.49 -1.16
C ALA A 125 8.03 24.95 -0.79
N CYS A 126 6.94 25.23 -0.05
CA CYS A 126 6.67 26.58 0.46
C CYS A 126 7.10 26.74 1.93
N GLN A 127 8.40 26.94 2.13
CA GLN A 127 8.98 27.70 3.25
C GLN A 127 10.07 28.63 2.69
#